data_AF-V9N0E9-F1
#
_entry.id   AF-V9N0E9-F1
#
_cell.length_a   1.000
_cell.length_b   1.000
_cell.length_c   1.000
_cell.angle_alpha   90.00
_cell.angle_beta   90.00
_cell.angle_gamma   90.00
#
_symmetry.space_group_name_H-M   'P 1'
#
loop_
_entity.id
_entity.type
_entity.pdbx_description
1 polymer ?
#
loop_
_entity_poly.entity_id
_entity_poly.type
_entity_poly.pdbx_seq_one_letter_code
_entity_poly.pdbx_strand_id
1 'polypeptide(L)'
;MSFVIVAPEALMSVASEVAGIGSALNAANAAAAAPTTGVLAAAADEVSAAMAALFGAHAQEYQRLSAQAAGFHAQFVQALNAGVNSYASAEAANASPLQAVEQQVLGLINGPAQTLLGRPLIGNGADGAPGTGQPGGPGGLLWGNGGNGGSGVAGVGGPGGSGGAAGLFGHGGNGGAGGSNAAGAGGVGGAGGAGWLVGNGGAGGFGGVGTTVSGNGGAGGAAGAFGNGGVGGAGGAAVIGGLPGNGGAGGNAGLIGAGGDGGVGGVGAPGTNGMNPPPNQTSQAANGSPGANNGAGSGGAGLPGNPGAVPGRVGGAGGLGGSGSDTSEGPVTGGNGGNGGDGGPGAPGGNGAPGGIGVNTGTGWAYGGNGGNGGDGGAGARGGDGGNGGNGLALNGGNGIGGNGGAGGRGGTGAAGGNGGIGGGATGTLTFFGSGGDGGPGGAGANTAGTGGVGGVGGAGGQGGLLFGDGGNGGAGGAGGIGGTGASGGAGGKGGAGGAGGGAGMFSQPGVHGAGGTGGQGGAGGAGGAGGAAGAGTVVAGNPGDPGGFGAAGADGLPG
;
A
#
# COMPACT_ATOMS: atom_id res chain seq x y z
N MET A 1 -0.60 -43.77 -23.11
CA MET A 1 0.78 -43.41 -22.73
C MET A 1 0.70 -42.93 -21.28
N SER A 2 1.22 -43.69 -20.31
CA SER A 2 1.25 -43.24 -18.91
C SER A 2 2.34 -42.18 -18.78
N PHE A 3 1.97 -40.95 -18.41
CA PHE A 3 2.95 -39.92 -18.09
C PHE A 3 3.63 -40.29 -16.78
N VAL A 4 4.95 -40.45 -16.81
CA VAL A 4 5.77 -40.61 -15.60
C VAL A 4 6.16 -39.20 -15.16
N ILE A 5 5.62 -38.74 -14.03
CA ILE A 5 5.95 -37.46 -13.41
C ILE A 5 7.01 -37.75 -12.34
N VAL A 6 8.16 -37.09 -12.45
CA VAL A 6 9.23 -37.15 -11.45
C VAL A 6 9.44 -35.72 -10.94
N ALA A 7 9.66 -35.55 -9.63
CA ALA A 7 10.03 -34.27 -9.03
C ALA A 7 11.52 -34.31 -8.64
N PRO A 8 12.43 -33.80 -9.49
CA PRO A 8 13.88 -33.90 -9.26
C PRO A 8 14.33 -33.30 -7.92
N GLU A 9 13.71 -32.20 -7.50
CA GLU A 9 14.05 -31.49 -6.25
C GLU A 9 13.72 -32.34 -5.02
N ALA A 10 12.58 -33.03 -5.04
CA ALA A 10 12.17 -33.93 -3.96
C ALA A 10 13.12 -35.15 -3.86
N LEU A 11 13.52 -35.71 -5.00
CA LEU A 11 14.44 -36.85 -5.03
C LEU A 11 15.87 -36.49 -4.62
N MET A 12 16.33 -35.26 -4.89
CA MET A 12 17.63 -34.77 -4.38
C MET A 12 17.62 -34.66 -2.85
N SER A 13 16.52 -34.20 -2.23
CA SER A 13 16.37 -34.18 -0.76
C SER A 13 16.46 -35.60 -0.19
N VAL A 14 15.71 -36.54 -0.78
CA VAL A 14 15.74 -37.94 -0.36
C VAL A 14 17.13 -38.55 -0.52
N ALA A 15 17.85 -38.27 -1.61
CA ALA A 15 19.22 -38.77 -1.80
C ALA A 15 20.18 -38.25 -0.72
N SER A 16 20.03 -36.99 -0.30
CA SER A 16 20.81 -36.38 0.79
C SER A 16 20.47 -37.00 2.15
N GLU A 17 19.19 -37.20 2.44
CA GLU A 17 18.72 -37.85 3.67
C GLU A 17 19.21 -39.30 3.78
N VAL A 18 19.12 -40.06 2.68
CA VAL A 18 19.61 -41.44 2.61
C VAL A 18 21.13 -41.48 2.81
N ALA A 19 21.89 -40.54 2.24
CA ALA A 19 23.32 -40.42 2.51
C ALA A 19 23.61 -40.13 3.99
N GLY A 20 22.81 -39.26 4.62
CA GLY A 20 22.86 -38.95 6.05
C GLY A 20 22.62 -40.19 6.93
N ILE A 21 21.62 -41.00 6.61
CA ILE A 21 21.34 -42.27 7.30
C ILE A 21 22.56 -43.21 7.22
N GLY A 22 23.17 -43.34 6.03
CA GLY A 22 24.37 -44.16 5.85
C GLY A 22 25.55 -43.69 6.70
N SER A 23 25.76 -42.37 6.78
CA SER A 23 26.78 -41.77 7.65
C SER A 23 26.53 -42.06 9.13
N ALA A 24 25.30 -41.88 9.60
CA ALA A 24 24.91 -42.13 10.99
C ALA A 24 25.08 -43.61 11.38
N LEU A 25 24.69 -44.53 10.49
CA LEU A 25 24.87 -45.97 10.71
C LEU A 25 26.35 -46.36 10.76
N ASN A 26 27.18 -45.82 9.87
CA ASN A 26 28.63 -46.08 9.89
C ASN A 26 29.28 -45.55 11.17
N ALA A 27 28.91 -44.35 11.62
CA ALA A 27 29.41 -43.77 12.86
C ALA A 27 29.00 -44.60 14.08
N ALA A 28 27.74 -45.05 14.14
CA ALA A 28 27.25 -45.91 15.22
C ALA A 28 27.95 -47.28 15.24
N ASN A 29 28.13 -47.91 14.09
CA ASN A 29 28.84 -49.19 13.96
C ASN A 29 30.31 -49.09 14.38
N ALA A 30 30.98 -48.00 14.02
CA ALA A 30 32.36 -47.72 14.42
C ALA A 30 32.47 -47.49 15.94
N ALA A 31 31.55 -46.73 16.53
CA ALA A 31 31.54 -46.47 17.98
C ALA A 31 31.27 -47.75 18.80
N ALA A 32 30.43 -48.66 18.28
CA ALA A 32 30.10 -49.92 18.94
C ALA A 32 31.19 -51.00 18.79
N ALA A 33 32.15 -50.84 17.87
CA ALA A 33 33.13 -51.88 17.55
C ALA A 33 34.02 -52.27 18.75
N ALA A 34 34.62 -51.29 19.42
CA ALA A 34 35.50 -51.53 20.56
C ALA A 34 34.79 -52.19 21.78
N PRO A 35 33.64 -51.67 22.27
CA PRO A 35 32.96 -52.27 23.42
C PRO A 35 32.36 -53.65 23.15
N THR A 36 31.99 -53.97 21.91
CA THR A 36 31.38 -55.27 21.56
C THR A 36 32.41 -56.36 21.24
N THR A 37 33.59 -55.99 20.74
CA THR A 37 34.68 -56.95 20.47
C THR A 37 35.60 -57.15 21.67
N GLY A 38 35.61 -56.20 22.62
CA GLY A 38 36.44 -56.23 23.83
C GLY A 38 35.75 -56.79 25.08
N VAL A 39 34.70 -57.62 24.94
CA VAL A 39 33.99 -58.20 26.10
C VAL A 39 34.93 -59.10 26.90
N LEU A 40 35.09 -58.80 28.18
CA LEU A 40 35.92 -59.59 29.10
C LEU A 40 35.10 -60.71 29.74
N ALA A 41 35.75 -61.83 30.06
CA ALA A 41 35.12 -62.92 30.82
C ALA A 41 34.69 -62.42 32.20
N ALA A 42 33.45 -62.75 32.60
CA ALA A 42 32.88 -62.29 33.88
C ALA A 42 33.58 -62.93 35.11
N ALA A 43 34.14 -64.12 34.94
CA ALA A 43 34.96 -64.82 35.92
C ALA A 43 36.04 -65.67 35.22
N ALA A 44 36.96 -66.23 36.00
CA ALA A 44 38.10 -67.01 35.48
C ALA A 44 37.75 -68.43 35.01
N ASP A 45 36.46 -68.77 34.94
CA ASP A 45 35.98 -70.07 34.50
C ASP A 45 35.90 -70.18 32.97
N GLU A 46 35.98 -71.42 32.48
CA GLU A 46 35.98 -71.74 31.06
C GLU A 46 34.67 -71.37 30.36
N VAL A 47 33.54 -71.35 31.08
CA VAL A 47 32.22 -70.98 30.52
C VAL A 47 32.17 -69.47 30.28
N SER A 48 32.61 -68.65 31.23
CA SER A 48 32.75 -67.20 31.09
C SER A 48 33.71 -66.81 29.96
N ALA A 49 34.83 -67.52 29.84
CA ALA A 49 35.80 -67.32 28.75
C ALA A 49 35.22 -67.70 27.38
N ALA A 50 34.52 -68.84 27.28
CA ALA A 50 33.87 -69.28 26.05
C ALA A 50 32.74 -68.33 25.61
N MET A 51 31.95 -67.82 26.55
CA MET A 51 30.88 -66.86 26.26
C MET A 51 31.45 -65.51 25.79
N ALA A 52 32.51 -65.00 26.42
CA ALA A 52 33.19 -63.78 25.96
C ALA A 52 33.77 -63.94 24.54
N ALA A 53 34.38 -65.10 24.25
CA ALA A 53 34.88 -65.43 22.92
C ALA A 53 33.75 -65.53 21.86
N LEU A 54 32.60 -66.12 22.21
CA LEU A 54 31.43 -66.19 21.34
C LEU A 54 30.90 -64.79 20.99
N PHE A 55 30.74 -63.92 21.99
CA PHE A 55 30.29 -62.54 21.75
C PHE A 55 31.30 -61.73 20.92
N GLY A 56 32.60 -61.91 21.17
CA GLY A 56 33.66 -61.28 20.37
C GLY A 56 33.66 -61.74 18.91
N ALA A 57 33.49 -63.04 18.66
CA ALA A 57 33.40 -63.59 17.30
C ALA A 57 32.15 -63.08 16.56
N HIS A 58 30.99 -63.08 17.23
CA HIS A 58 29.74 -62.56 16.66
C HIS A 58 29.84 -61.06 16.32
N ALA A 59 30.47 -60.27 17.20
CA ALA A 59 30.71 -58.85 16.95
C ALA A 59 31.62 -58.62 15.72
N GLN A 60 32.65 -59.44 15.52
CA GLN A 60 33.52 -59.34 14.35
C GLN A 60 32.80 -59.70 13.04
N GLU A 61 31.92 -60.70 13.05
CA GLU A 61 31.07 -61.04 11.91
C GLU A 61 30.09 -59.90 11.58
N TYR A 62 29.47 -59.33 12.61
CA TYR A 62 28.59 -58.17 12.45
C TYR A 62 29.33 -56.97 11.83
N GLN A 63 30.56 -56.68 12.24
CA GLN A 63 31.37 -55.60 11.68
C GLN A 63 31.75 -55.81 10.20
N ARG A 64 31.96 -57.07 9.78
CA ARG A 64 32.18 -57.38 8.35
C ARG A 64 30.91 -57.18 7.52
N LEU A 65 29.77 -57.61 8.05
CA LEU A 65 28.48 -57.45 7.39
C LEU A 65 28.09 -55.97 7.28
N SER A 66 28.32 -55.17 8.33
CA SER A 66 28.04 -53.74 8.33
C SER A 66 28.88 -52.98 7.29
N ALA A 67 30.16 -53.35 7.12
CA ALA A 67 31.02 -52.80 6.06
C ALA A 67 30.51 -53.15 4.64
N GLN A 68 29.99 -54.37 4.44
CA GLN A 68 29.39 -54.77 3.16
C GLN A 68 28.10 -53.99 2.87
N ALA A 69 27.25 -53.82 3.88
CA ALA A 69 26.03 -53.02 3.78
C ALA A 69 26.34 -51.54 3.47
N ALA A 70 27.38 -50.98 4.08
CA ALA A 70 27.85 -49.62 3.79
C ALA A 70 28.28 -49.44 2.32
N GLY A 71 28.97 -50.44 1.75
CA GLY A 71 29.36 -50.44 0.34
C GLY A 71 28.14 -50.47 -0.60
N PHE A 72 27.15 -51.31 -0.30
CA PHE A 72 25.89 -51.35 -1.05
C PHE A 72 25.13 -50.02 -0.96
N HIS A 73 25.05 -49.44 0.24
CA HIS A 73 24.37 -48.16 0.48
C HIS A 73 25.01 -47.02 -0.32
N ALA A 74 26.34 -46.97 -0.37
CA ALA A 74 27.05 -45.97 -1.16
C ALA A 74 26.75 -46.09 -2.67
N GLN A 75 26.72 -47.32 -3.19
CA GLN A 75 26.35 -47.58 -4.59
C GLN A 75 24.91 -47.19 -4.90
N PHE A 76 23.98 -47.46 -3.97
CA PHE A 76 22.58 -47.07 -4.09
C PHE A 76 22.42 -45.56 -4.17
N VAL A 77 23.06 -44.80 -3.27
CA VAL A 77 23.05 -43.33 -3.29
C VAL A 77 23.67 -42.78 -4.58
N GLN A 78 24.75 -43.39 -5.07
CA GLN A 78 25.39 -42.98 -6.33
C GLN A 78 24.46 -43.20 -7.54
N ALA A 79 23.81 -44.37 -7.62
CA ALA A 79 22.86 -44.69 -8.69
C ALA A 79 21.63 -43.79 -8.66
N LEU A 80 21.13 -43.47 -7.46
CA LEU A 80 20.02 -42.54 -7.25
C LEU A 80 20.36 -41.14 -7.78
N ASN A 81 21.52 -40.60 -7.41
CA ASN A 81 21.99 -39.30 -7.90
C ASN A 81 22.17 -39.28 -9.43
N ALA A 82 22.70 -40.35 -10.02
CA ALA A 82 22.85 -40.47 -11.47
C ALA A 82 21.49 -40.51 -12.20
N GLY A 83 20.50 -41.19 -11.63
CA GLY A 83 19.13 -41.22 -12.14
C GLY A 83 18.48 -39.84 -12.12
N VAL A 84 18.55 -39.14 -10.98
CA VAL A 84 17.98 -37.78 -10.81
C VAL A 84 18.56 -36.79 -11.84
N ASN A 85 19.88 -36.79 -12.02
CA ASN A 85 20.54 -35.92 -13.01
C ASN A 85 20.12 -36.24 -14.45
N SER A 86 19.88 -37.53 -14.75
CA SER A 86 19.40 -37.95 -16.07
C SER A 86 17.99 -37.45 -16.35
N TYR A 87 17.08 -37.53 -15.36
CA TYR A 87 15.72 -36.96 -15.48
C TYR A 87 15.73 -35.44 -15.61
N ALA A 88 16.50 -34.73 -14.78
CA ALA A 88 16.62 -33.27 -14.86
C ALA A 88 17.20 -32.79 -16.21
N SER A 89 18.20 -33.51 -16.75
CA SER A 89 18.77 -33.21 -18.07
C SER A 89 17.78 -33.46 -19.21
N ALA A 90 16.93 -34.49 -19.09
CA ALA A 90 15.90 -34.79 -20.08
C ALA A 90 14.78 -33.74 -20.10
N GLU A 91 14.40 -33.20 -18.93
CA GLU A 91 13.47 -32.07 -18.85
C GLU A 91 14.06 -30.79 -19.46
N ALA A 92 15.31 -30.44 -19.13
CA ALA A 92 15.99 -29.28 -19.70
C ALA A 92 16.17 -29.37 -21.22
N ALA A 93 16.52 -30.56 -21.74
CA ALA A 93 16.68 -30.80 -23.17
C ALA A 93 15.35 -30.74 -23.94
N ASN A 94 14.23 -31.07 -23.30
CA ASN A 94 12.90 -31.01 -23.93
C ASN A 94 12.24 -29.62 -23.83
N ALA A 95 12.62 -28.77 -22.87
CA ALA A 95 12.09 -27.40 -22.75
C ALA A 95 12.76 -26.39 -23.69
N SER A 96 14.08 -26.51 -23.90
CA SER A 96 14.87 -25.53 -24.67
C SER A 96 14.52 -25.39 -26.17
N PRO A 97 14.13 -26.45 -26.91
CA PRO A 97 13.80 -26.32 -28.33
C PRO A 97 12.49 -25.56 -28.55
N LEU A 98 11.51 -25.72 -27.65
CA LEU A 98 10.24 -24.98 -27.74
C LEU A 98 10.45 -23.48 -27.45
N GLN A 99 11.23 -23.14 -26.42
CA GLN A 99 11.54 -21.74 -26.09
C GLN A 99 12.30 -21.02 -27.22
N ALA A 100 13.23 -21.70 -27.90
CA ALA A 100 13.95 -21.14 -29.03
C ALA A 100 13.03 -20.87 -30.24
N VAL A 101 12.11 -21.81 -30.53
CA VAL A 101 11.12 -21.65 -31.60
C VAL A 101 10.12 -20.53 -31.26
N GLU A 102 9.66 -20.44 -30.01
CA GLU A 102 8.79 -19.35 -29.55
C GLU A 102 9.46 -17.98 -29.72
N GLN A 103 10.73 -17.85 -29.32
CA GLN A 103 11.49 -16.60 -29.48
C GLN A 103 11.69 -16.23 -30.96
N GLN A 104 11.91 -17.21 -31.84
CA GLN A 104 12.01 -16.96 -33.29
C GLN A 104 10.68 -16.50 -33.89
N VAL A 105 9.57 -17.14 -33.53
CA VAL A 105 8.23 -16.77 -34.02
C VAL A 105 7.82 -15.39 -33.49
N LEU A 106 8.05 -15.11 -32.21
CA LEU A 106 7.80 -13.79 -31.63
C LEU A 106 8.68 -12.71 -32.26
N GLY A 107 9.96 -13.01 -32.52
CA GLY A 107 10.86 -12.11 -33.24
C GLY A 107 10.36 -11.76 -34.64
N LEU A 108 9.85 -12.75 -35.38
CA LEU A 108 9.29 -12.54 -36.72
C LEU A 108 8.02 -11.67 -36.69
N ILE A 109 7.14 -11.91 -35.72
CA ILE A 109 5.87 -11.16 -35.56
C ILE A 109 6.15 -9.74 -35.06
N ASN A 110 7.06 -9.57 -34.11
CA ASN A 110 7.36 -8.28 -33.49
C ASN A 110 8.32 -7.41 -34.31
N GLY A 111 9.16 -8.00 -35.16
CA GLY A 111 10.22 -7.30 -35.90
C GLY A 111 9.73 -6.06 -36.67
N PRO A 112 8.65 -6.15 -37.46
CA PRO A 112 8.11 -4.99 -38.17
C PRO A 112 7.66 -3.86 -37.23
N ALA A 113 6.94 -4.18 -36.15
CA ALA A 113 6.44 -3.17 -35.22
C ALA A 113 7.53 -2.59 -34.31
N GLN A 114 8.50 -3.41 -33.89
CA GLN A 114 9.66 -2.94 -33.14
C GLN A 114 10.46 -1.92 -33.98
N THR A 115 10.56 -2.14 -35.30
CA THR A 115 11.25 -1.24 -36.22
C THR A 115 10.46 0.04 -36.52
N LEU A 116 9.14 -0.07 -36.71
CA LEU A 116 8.29 1.05 -37.13
C LEU A 116 7.76 1.90 -35.97
N LEU A 117 7.50 1.27 -34.83
CA LEU A 117 6.79 1.86 -33.68
C LEU A 117 7.62 1.82 -32.39
N GLY A 118 8.83 1.25 -32.44
CA GLY A 118 9.73 1.14 -31.28
C GLY A 118 9.24 0.20 -30.18
N ARG A 119 8.18 -0.57 -30.44
CA ARG A 119 7.52 -1.45 -29.47
C ARG A 119 7.04 -2.75 -30.13
N PRO A 120 7.09 -3.88 -29.42
CA PRO A 120 6.62 -5.14 -29.97
C PRO A 120 5.09 -5.12 -30.12
N LEU A 121 4.54 -5.93 -31.01
CA LEU A 121 3.08 -6.13 -31.09
C LEU A 121 2.60 -7.01 -29.93
N ILE A 122 3.37 -8.05 -29.62
CA ILE A 122 3.04 -9.09 -28.64
C ILE A 122 4.24 -9.29 -27.71
N GLY A 123 4.03 -9.20 -26.41
CA GLY A 123 5.05 -9.49 -25.40
C GLY A 123 4.87 -8.64 -24.15
N ASN A 124 5.28 -9.15 -23.00
CA ASN A 124 5.23 -8.36 -21.77
C ASN A 124 6.31 -7.28 -21.77
N GLY A 125 6.08 -6.22 -21.01
CA GLY A 125 7.08 -5.20 -20.74
C GLY A 125 8.20 -5.75 -19.88
N ALA A 126 9.41 -5.20 -20.04
CA ALA A 126 10.56 -5.57 -19.24
C ALA A 126 10.40 -5.02 -17.81
N ASP A 127 10.67 -5.84 -16.80
CA ASP A 127 10.67 -5.38 -15.41
C ASP A 127 11.86 -4.43 -15.16
N GLY A 128 11.63 -3.40 -14.36
CA GLY A 128 12.67 -2.52 -13.88
C GLY A 128 13.63 -3.26 -12.94
N ALA A 129 14.92 -2.94 -13.03
CA ALA A 129 15.93 -3.61 -12.23
C ALA A 129 15.70 -3.38 -10.70
N PRO A 130 15.71 -4.43 -9.86
CA PRO A 130 15.57 -4.28 -8.42
C PRO A 130 16.64 -3.37 -7.81
N GLY A 131 16.26 -2.56 -6.82
CA GLY A 131 17.16 -1.66 -6.11
C GLY A 131 17.60 -0.42 -6.89
N THR A 132 17.02 -0.18 -8.07
CA THR A 132 17.36 0.99 -8.91
C THR A 132 16.27 2.06 -8.97
N GLY A 133 15.04 1.71 -8.61
CA GLY A 133 13.86 2.53 -8.84
C GLY A 133 13.48 2.67 -10.33
N GLN A 134 14.06 1.84 -11.22
CA GLN A 134 13.74 1.91 -12.65
C GLN A 134 12.27 1.58 -12.91
N PRO A 135 11.59 2.33 -13.79
CA PRO A 135 10.23 2.00 -14.18
C PRO A 135 10.20 0.71 -15.00
N GLY A 136 9.09 -0.03 -14.89
CA GLY A 136 8.79 -1.15 -15.77
C GLY A 136 8.50 -0.65 -17.19
N GLY A 137 8.98 -1.40 -18.18
CA GLY A 137 8.72 -1.15 -19.59
C GLY A 137 7.26 -1.41 -19.96
N PRO A 138 6.74 -0.76 -21.01
CA PRO A 138 5.39 -1.02 -21.49
C PRO A 138 5.28 -2.41 -22.14
N GLY A 139 4.10 -3.02 -22.02
CA GLY A 139 3.74 -4.23 -22.78
C GLY A 139 3.69 -3.98 -24.29
N GLY A 140 3.59 -5.06 -25.07
CA GLY A 140 3.38 -5.04 -26.51
C GLY A 140 2.10 -4.30 -26.88
N LEU A 141 2.05 -3.71 -28.07
CA LEU A 141 0.97 -2.82 -28.48
C LEU A 141 -0.41 -3.50 -28.48
N LEU A 142 -0.48 -4.75 -28.91
CA LEU A 142 -1.73 -5.52 -28.98
C LEU A 142 -1.90 -6.42 -27.77
N TRP A 143 -0.89 -7.22 -27.44
CA TRP A 143 -0.97 -8.18 -26.36
C TRP A 143 0.27 -8.11 -25.48
N GLY A 144 0.08 -7.90 -24.18
CA GLY A 144 1.19 -7.86 -23.25
C GLY A 144 0.88 -7.12 -21.98
N ASN A 145 1.29 -7.70 -20.86
CA ASN A 145 1.26 -7.00 -19.58
C ASN A 145 2.38 -5.96 -19.53
N GLY A 146 2.21 -4.91 -18.76
CA GLY A 146 3.31 -4.01 -18.42
C GLY A 146 4.32 -4.70 -17.50
N GLY A 147 5.59 -4.30 -17.60
CA GLY A 147 6.63 -4.77 -16.69
C GLY A 147 6.47 -4.18 -15.29
N ASN A 148 6.91 -4.88 -14.26
CA ASN A 148 6.92 -4.37 -12.89
C ASN A 148 7.98 -3.28 -12.72
N GLY A 149 7.71 -2.28 -11.89
CA GLY A 149 8.71 -1.30 -11.49
C GLY A 149 9.76 -1.92 -10.56
N GLY A 150 11.02 -1.55 -10.76
CA GLY A 150 12.12 -1.95 -9.88
C GLY A 150 12.01 -1.30 -8.51
N SER A 151 12.37 -2.01 -7.44
CA SER A 151 12.40 -1.42 -6.11
C SER A 151 13.43 -0.28 -6.01
N GLY A 152 13.19 0.68 -5.13
CA GLY A 152 14.06 1.82 -4.90
C GLY A 152 15.37 1.45 -4.19
N VAL A 153 16.37 2.32 -4.33
CA VAL A 153 17.69 2.12 -3.74
C VAL A 153 17.60 2.12 -2.21
N ALA A 154 17.93 0.98 -1.59
CA ALA A 154 18.00 0.86 -0.13
C ALA A 154 19.21 1.61 0.44
N GLY A 155 19.11 2.03 1.70
CA GLY A 155 20.14 2.80 2.42
C GLY A 155 20.05 4.31 2.19
N VAL A 156 19.48 4.76 1.07
CA VAL A 156 19.30 6.20 0.76
C VAL A 156 17.83 6.61 0.66
N GLY A 157 16.89 5.65 0.73
CA GLY A 157 15.46 5.95 0.58
C GLY A 157 15.05 6.26 -0.86
N GLY A 158 15.66 5.57 -1.84
CA GLY A 158 15.32 5.80 -3.25
C GLY A 158 13.86 5.45 -3.55
N PRO A 159 13.15 6.19 -4.42
CA PRO A 159 11.77 5.86 -4.79
C PRO A 159 11.70 4.53 -5.55
N GLY A 160 10.59 3.81 -5.40
CA GLY A 160 10.26 2.66 -6.24
C GLY A 160 9.88 3.11 -7.65
N GLY A 161 10.24 2.31 -8.65
CA GLY A 161 9.88 2.56 -10.04
C GLY A 161 8.40 2.34 -10.30
N SER A 162 7.80 3.10 -11.22
CA SER A 162 6.43 2.85 -11.63
C SER A 162 6.31 1.54 -12.42
N GLY A 163 5.19 0.84 -12.30
CA GLY A 163 4.83 -0.25 -13.21
C GLY A 163 4.60 0.26 -14.63
N GLY A 164 4.91 -0.57 -15.61
CA GLY A 164 4.70 -0.30 -17.02
C GLY A 164 3.22 -0.40 -17.40
N ALA A 165 2.81 0.37 -18.41
CA ALA A 165 1.47 0.24 -18.98
C ALA A 165 1.33 -1.06 -19.79
N ALA A 166 0.13 -1.62 -19.82
CA ALA A 166 -0.21 -2.75 -20.66
C ALA A 166 -0.31 -2.39 -22.16
N GLY A 167 -0.45 -3.43 -22.98
CA GLY A 167 -0.98 -3.35 -24.34
C GLY A 167 -2.49 -3.19 -24.38
N LEU A 168 -3.06 -3.23 -25.61
CA LEU A 168 -4.50 -3.24 -25.84
C LEU A 168 -5.20 -4.32 -24.99
N PHE A 169 -4.62 -5.53 -24.98
CA PHE A 169 -4.98 -6.64 -24.10
C PHE A 169 -3.81 -6.94 -23.16
N GLY A 170 -4.02 -6.78 -21.86
CA GLY A 170 -3.01 -7.05 -20.85
C GLY A 170 -3.20 -6.22 -19.59
N HIS A 171 -2.55 -6.63 -18.52
CA HIS A 171 -2.60 -5.98 -17.22
C HIS A 171 -1.45 -5.00 -17.04
N GLY A 172 -1.70 -3.89 -16.35
CA GLY A 172 -0.63 -2.98 -15.95
C GLY A 172 0.36 -3.67 -15.00
N GLY A 173 1.64 -3.31 -15.11
CA GLY A 173 2.67 -3.85 -14.22
C GLY A 173 2.57 -3.29 -12.80
N ASN A 174 3.06 -4.01 -11.80
CA ASN A 174 3.04 -3.52 -10.43
C ASN A 174 4.09 -2.41 -10.22
N GLY A 175 3.82 -1.46 -9.34
CA GLY A 175 4.80 -0.49 -8.88
C GLY A 175 5.86 -1.13 -7.97
N GLY A 176 7.10 -0.67 -8.08
CA GLY A 176 8.21 -1.09 -7.24
C GLY A 176 8.11 -0.54 -5.83
N ALA A 177 8.57 -1.28 -4.83
CA ALA A 177 8.62 -0.78 -3.45
C ALA A 177 9.65 0.35 -3.30
N GLY A 178 9.40 1.31 -2.41
CA GLY A 178 10.37 2.33 -2.02
C GLY A 178 11.53 1.75 -1.21
N GLY A 179 12.72 2.29 -1.41
CA GLY A 179 13.93 1.89 -0.67
C GLY A 179 13.87 2.31 0.79
N SER A 180 14.46 1.53 1.69
CA SER A 180 14.60 1.90 3.10
C SER A 180 15.72 2.91 3.31
N ASN A 181 15.66 3.68 4.39
CA ASN A 181 16.74 4.58 4.82
C ASN A 181 16.90 4.58 6.36
N ALA A 182 18.05 4.14 6.84
CA ALA A 182 18.35 4.08 8.27
C ALA A 182 18.77 5.45 8.85
N ALA A 183 19.08 6.44 8.00
CA ALA A 183 19.58 7.75 8.40
C ALA A 183 18.71 8.90 7.89
N GLY A 184 17.53 8.62 7.34
CA GLY A 184 16.69 9.62 6.70
C GLY A 184 15.34 9.08 6.26
N ALA A 185 14.73 9.75 5.29
CA ALA A 185 13.41 9.40 4.80
C ALA A 185 13.43 8.11 3.98
N GLY A 186 12.42 7.27 4.16
CA GLY A 186 12.17 6.11 3.30
C GLY A 186 11.64 6.56 1.94
N GLY A 187 11.93 5.79 0.90
CA GLY A 187 11.49 6.07 -0.46
C GLY A 187 10.00 5.82 -0.63
N VAL A 188 9.34 6.60 -1.48
CA VAL A 188 7.94 6.35 -1.85
C VAL A 188 7.83 5.07 -2.70
N GLY A 189 6.72 4.35 -2.56
CA GLY A 189 6.37 3.27 -3.47
C GLY A 189 6.04 3.79 -4.87
N GLY A 190 6.41 3.03 -5.90
CA GLY A 190 6.09 3.35 -7.28
C GLY A 190 4.61 3.13 -7.60
N ALA A 191 4.05 3.92 -8.50
CA ALA A 191 2.66 3.72 -8.95
C ALA A 191 2.52 2.42 -9.76
N GLY A 192 1.36 1.77 -9.70
CA GLY A 192 0.99 0.69 -10.60
C GLY A 192 0.77 1.18 -12.04
N GLY A 193 1.05 0.33 -13.01
CA GLY A 193 0.84 0.59 -14.43
C GLY A 193 -0.62 0.51 -14.83
N ALA A 194 -1.00 1.21 -15.89
CA ALA A 194 -2.38 1.20 -16.38
C ALA A 194 -2.68 -0.03 -17.26
N GLY A 195 -3.90 -0.55 -17.19
CA GLY A 195 -4.51 -1.35 -18.25
C GLY A 195 -4.95 -0.48 -19.44
N TRP A 196 -5.47 -1.08 -20.53
CA TRP A 196 -5.87 -0.32 -21.73
C TRP A 196 -7.30 -0.60 -22.25
N LEU A 197 -7.52 -1.59 -23.11
CA LEU A 197 -8.89 -1.95 -23.51
C LEU A 197 -9.42 -3.04 -22.61
N VAL A 198 -8.72 -4.16 -22.52
CA VAL A 198 -9.04 -5.26 -21.60
C VAL A 198 -7.85 -5.51 -20.72
N GLY A 199 -8.01 -5.24 -19.42
CA GLY A 199 -6.92 -5.34 -18.49
C GLY A 199 -7.12 -4.55 -17.21
N ASN A 200 -6.85 -5.21 -16.10
CA ASN A 200 -6.72 -4.56 -14.80
C ASN A 200 -5.51 -3.62 -14.74
N GLY A 201 -5.60 -2.61 -13.87
CA GLY A 201 -4.44 -1.83 -13.48
C GLY A 201 -3.52 -2.61 -12.53
N GLY A 202 -2.23 -2.29 -12.53
CA GLY A 202 -1.24 -2.90 -11.65
C GLY A 202 -1.33 -2.36 -10.22
N ALA A 203 -0.87 -3.12 -9.23
CA ALA A 203 -0.85 -2.67 -7.84
C ALA A 203 0.20 -1.57 -7.63
N GLY A 204 -0.05 -0.66 -6.69
CA GLY A 204 0.94 0.30 -6.22
C GLY A 204 2.00 -0.36 -5.33
N GLY A 205 3.23 0.13 -5.40
CA GLY A 205 4.35 -0.37 -4.60
C GLY A 205 4.27 0.09 -3.14
N PHE A 206 4.83 -0.69 -2.22
CA PHE A 206 4.90 -0.31 -0.80
C PHE A 206 5.85 0.88 -0.57
N GLY A 207 5.54 1.72 0.42
CA GLY A 207 6.45 2.75 0.89
C GLY A 207 7.62 2.17 1.69
N GLY A 208 8.80 2.74 1.51
CA GLY A 208 10.03 2.35 2.20
C GLY A 208 10.07 2.82 3.65
N VAL A 209 10.70 2.05 4.52
CA VAL A 209 10.88 2.41 5.94
C VAL A 209 11.93 3.52 6.09
N GLY A 210 11.63 4.56 6.88
CA GLY A 210 12.54 5.67 7.16
C GLY A 210 12.63 5.98 8.66
N THR A 211 13.74 6.61 9.08
CA THR A 211 13.93 7.02 10.49
C THR A 211 13.43 8.43 10.78
N THR A 212 13.26 9.28 9.77
CA THR A 212 12.62 10.60 9.90
C THR A 212 11.18 10.59 9.43
N VAL A 213 10.95 10.14 8.19
CA VAL A 213 9.63 9.94 7.58
C VAL A 213 9.70 8.67 6.76
N SER A 214 8.75 7.77 6.91
CA SER A 214 8.63 6.60 6.05
C SER A 214 7.89 6.96 4.78
N GLY A 215 8.26 6.32 3.68
CA GLY A 215 7.71 6.60 2.37
C GLY A 215 6.24 6.20 2.29
N ASN A 216 5.47 6.96 1.51
CA ASN A 216 4.08 6.61 1.23
C ASN A 216 4.02 5.42 0.27
N GLY A 217 2.92 4.66 0.32
CA GLY A 217 2.60 3.68 -0.69
C GLY A 217 2.28 4.33 -2.04
N GLY A 218 2.62 3.64 -3.11
CA GLY A 218 2.31 4.06 -4.48
C GLY A 218 0.83 3.88 -4.80
N ALA A 219 0.28 4.72 -5.68
CA ALA A 219 -1.08 4.55 -6.15
C ALA A 219 -1.23 3.28 -7.00
N GLY A 220 -2.39 2.63 -6.95
CA GLY A 220 -2.76 1.59 -7.88
C GLY A 220 -2.98 2.15 -9.29
N GLY A 221 -2.70 1.34 -10.30
CA GLY A 221 -2.89 1.68 -11.70
C GLY A 221 -4.36 1.69 -12.09
N ALA A 222 -4.74 2.57 -13.02
CA ALA A 222 -6.09 2.55 -13.58
C ALA A 222 -6.30 1.30 -14.46
N ALA A 223 -7.51 0.78 -14.46
CA ALA A 223 -7.91 -0.28 -15.39
C ALA A 223 -8.07 0.24 -16.82
N GLY A 224 -8.12 -0.69 -17.76
CA GLY A 224 -8.66 -0.45 -19.08
C GLY A 224 -10.18 -0.35 -19.11
N ALA A 225 -10.77 -0.22 -20.30
CA ALA A 225 -12.22 -0.15 -20.47
C ALA A 225 -12.95 -1.34 -19.82
N PHE A 226 -12.37 -2.55 -19.88
CA PHE A 226 -12.85 -3.74 -19.19
C PHE A 226 -11.76 -4.24 -18.24
N GLY A 227 -11.96 -4.04 -16.94
CA GLY A 227 -11.01 -4.47 -15.93
C GLY A 227 -11.15 -3.70 -14.62
N ASN A 228 -10.52 -4.25 -13.59
CA ASN A 228 -10.51 -3.68 -12.25
C ASN A 228 -9.32 -2.74 -12.06
N GLY A 229 -9.50 -1.70 -11.26
CA GLY A 229 -8.40 -0.85 -10.83
C GLY A 229 -7.40 -1.61 -9.96
N GLY A 230 -6.14 -1.21 -9.99
CA GLY A 230 -5.10 -1.79 -9.15
C GLY A 230 -5.23 -1.33 -7.70
N VAL A 231 -4.86 -2.17 -6.73
CA VAL A 231 -4.84 -1.76 -5.31
C VAL A 231 -3.72 -0.76 -5.04
N GLY A 232 -3.94 0.17 -4.11
CA GLY A 232 -2.91 1.07 -3.61
C GLY A 232 -1.89 0.35 -2.72
N GLY A 233 -0.63 0.80 -2.76
CA GLY A 233 0.44 0.25 -1.93
C GLY A 233 0.31 0.68 -0.47
N ALA A 234 0.76 -0.13 0.48
CA ALA A 234 0.81 0.28 1.88
C ALA A 234 1.90 1.34 2.14
N GLY A 235 1.66 2.22 3.11
CA GLY A 235 2.67 3.15 3.62
C GLY A 235 3.76 2.46 4.43
N GLY A 236 4.98 3.02 4.40
CA GLY A 236 6.10 2.50 5.17
C GLY A 236 5.89 2.64 6.68
N ALA A 237 6.28 1.63 7.45
CA ALA A 237 6.18 1.67 8.91
C ALA A 237 7.22 2.62 9.52
N ALA A 238 6.82 3.37 10.54
CA ALA A 238 7.72 4.26 11.27
C ALA A 238 8.69 3.50 12.18
N VAL A 239 9.91 4.02 12.29
CA VAL A 239 10.91 3.62 13.30
C VAL A 239 10.97 4.70 14.40
N ILE A 240 11.51 4.40 15.59
CA ILE A 240 11.55 5.29 16.77
C ILE A 240 11.82 6.76 16.39
N GLY A 241 10.83 7.64 16.64
CA GLY A 241 10.91 9.07 16.37
C GLY A 241 10.47 9.53 14.96
N GLY A 242 10.32 8.61 14.00
CA GLY A 242 9.92 8.90 12.62
C GLY A 242 8.40 8.89 12.38
N LEU A 243 7.96 9.50 11.28
CA LEU A 243 6.56 9.44 10.81
C LEU A 243 6.32 8.16 9.99
N PRO A 244 5.13 7.55 10.10
CA PRO A 244 4.72 6.50 9.16
C PRO A 244 4.36 7.10 7.81
N GLY A 245 4.47 6.28 6.76
CA GLY A 245 3.98 6.62 5.43
C GLY A 245 2.48 6.43 5.33
N ASN A 246 1.84 7.20 4.45
CA ASN A 246 0.44 6.99 4.11
C ASN A 246 0.27 5.82 3.14
N GLY A 247 -0.90 5.18 3.16
CA GLY A 247 -1.28 4.25 2.10
C GLY A 247 -1.50 4.98 0.77
N GLY A 248 -1.20 4.31 -0.34
CA GLY A 248 -1.46 4.80 -1.68
C GLY A 248 -2.93 4.67 -2.05
N ALA A 249 -3.44 5.54 -2.92
CA ALA A 249 -4.81 5.42 -3.43
C ALA A 249 -4.96 4.15 -4.30
N GLY A 250 -6.15 3.58 -4.32
CA GLY A 250 -6.53 2.56 -5.29
C GLY A 250 -6.72 3.16 -6.68
N GLY A 251 -6.55 2.33 -7.71
CA GLY A 251 -6.74 2.69 -9.11
C GLY A 251 -8.20 2.67 -9.50
N ASN A 252 -8.59 3.52 -10.46
CA ASN A 252 -9.96 3.55 -10.96
C ASN A 252 -10.21 2.39 -11.93
N ALA A 253 -11.45 1.90 -12.00
CA ALA A 253 -11.92 1.09 -13.11
C ALA A 253 -12.21 1.92 -14.37
N GLY A 254 -12.43 1.24 -15.50
CA GLY A 254 -12.80 1.85 -16.77
C GLY A 254 -14.31 1.90 -17.00
N LEU A 255 -14.77 1.31 -18.10
CA LEU A 255 -16.20 1.25 -18.45
C LEU A 255 -16.93 0.19 -17.61
N ILE A 256 -16.28 -0.98 -17.45
CA ILE A 256 -16.78 -2.13 -16.68
C ILE A 256 -15.65 -2.64 -15.79
N GLY A 257 -15.91 -2.75 -14.49
CA GLY A 257 -14.98 -3.30 -13.49
C GLY A 257 -15.02 -2.57 -12.16
N ALA A 258 -14.44 -3.18 -11.13
CA ALA A 258 -14.40 -2.61 -9.78
C ALA A 258 -13.18 -1.69 -9.60
N GLY A 259 -13.35 -0.61 -8.84
CA GLY A 259 -12.22 0.21 -8.41
C GLY A 259 -11.27 -0.60 -7.52
N GLY A 260 -9.99 -0.26 -7.54
CA GLY A 260 -9.00 -0.87 -6.65
C GLY A 260 -9.10 -0.33 -5.23
N ASP A 261 -8.84 -1.16 -4.24
CA ASP A 261 -8.82 -0.71 -2.84
C ASP A 261 -7.65 0.25 -2.56
N GLY A 262 -7.85 1.17 -1.63
CA GLY A 262 -6.77 1.99 -1.08
C GLY A 262 -5.79 1.16 -0.24
N GLY A 263 -4.52 1.54 -0.27
CA GLY A 263 -3.47 0.94 0.55
C GLY A 263 -3.60 1.30 2.03
N VAL A 264 -3.14 0.42 2.91
CA VAL A 264 -3.15 0.70 4.36
C VAL A 264 -2.09 1.74 4.74
N GLY A 265 -2.39 2.56 5.76
CA GLY A 265 -1.41 3.46 6.34
C GLY A 265 -0.30 2.70 7.09
N GLY A 266 0.90 3.27 7.16
CA GLY A 266 2.03 2.70 7.88
C GLY A 266 1.81 2.70 9.40
N VAL A 267 2.40 1.74 10.12
CA VAL A 267 2.31 1.67 11.59
C VAL A 267 3.14 2.76 12.25
N GLY A 268 2.58 3.45 13.26
CA GLY A 268 3.26 4.51 14.01
C GLY A 268 4.37 3.98 14.94
N ALA A 269 5.37 4.82 15.24
CA ALA A 269 6.51 4.43 16.06
C ALA A 269 6.16 4.34 17.57
N PRO A 270 6.83 3.46 18.35
CA PRO A 270 6.73 3.47 19.81
C PRO A 270 7.20 4.81 20.42
N GLY A 271 6.51 5.30 21.45
CA GLY A 271 6.83 6.55 22.15
C GLY A 271 7.98 6.41 23.15
N THR A 272 8.65 7.52 23.48
CA THR A 272 9.69 7.62 24.52
C THR A 272 9.11 8.18 25.84
N ASN A 273 9.82 8.07 26.97
CA ASN A 273 9.30 8.49 28.30
C ASN A 273 9.07 10.02 28.42
N GLY A 274 7.97 10.44 29.05
CA GLY A 274 7.47 11.84 29.05
C GLY A 274 7.93 12.78 30.20
N MET A 275 8.03 14.08 29.90
CA MET A 275 8.06 15.23 30.82
C MET A 275 7.01 16.29 30.39
N ASN A 276 6.31 16.90 31.37
CA ASN A 276 5.06 17.67 31.23
C ASN A 276 5.20 19.06 30.56
N PRO A 277 4.37 19.48 29.57
CA PRO A 277 4.31 20.86 29.09
C PRO A 277 3.28 21.73 29.87
N PRO A 278 3.55 23.04 30.07
CA PRO A 278 2.71 23.94 30.87
C PRO A 278 1.48 24.51 30.11
N PRO A 279 0.43 24.97 30.82
CA PRO A 279 -0.87 25.34 30.25
C PRO A 279 -0.96 26.81 29.84
N ASN A 280 -1.22 27.08 28.55
CA ASN A 280 -1.63 28.39 28.05
C ASN A 280 -2.21 28.23 26.63
N GLN A 281 -3.54 28.25 26.47
CA GLN A 281 -4.20 28.56 25.21
C GLN A 281 -4.82 29.95 25.34
N THR A 282 -4.42 30.92 24.50
CA THR A 282 -4.77 32.35 24.76
C THR A 282 -5.47 33.11 23.63
N SER A 283 -5.62 32.63 22.39
CA SER A 283 -6.57 33.20 21.37
C SER A 283 -6.48 32.50 20.01
N GLN A 284 -7.39 32.79 19.07
CA GLN A 284 -7.30 32.42 17.65
C GLN A 284 -6.70 33.57 16.83
N ALA A 285 -5.85 33.26 15.84
CA ALA A 285 -5.36 34.23 14.86
C ALA A 285 -6.46 34.62 13.86
N ALA A 286 -6.34 35.79 13.21
CA ALA A 286 -7.40 36.28 12.35
C ALA A 286 -7.63 35.37 11.13
N ASN A 287 -8.90 35.13 10.80
CA ASN A 287 -9.29 34.35 9.65
C ASN A 287 -9.00 35.09 8.34
N GLY A 288 -8.83 34.33 7.26
CA GLY A 288 -8.72 34.88 5.93
C GLY A 288 -10.03 35.51 5.46
N SER A 289 -9.93 36.59 4.68
CA SER A 289 -11.11 37.23 4.09
C SER A 289 -11.76 36.33 3.04
N PRO A 290 -13.11 36.26 2.97
CA PRO A 290 -13.80 35.55 1.89
C PRO A 290 -13.48 36.12 0.51
N GLY A 291 -13.47 35.25 -0.49
CA GLY A 291 -13.35 35.63 -1.90
C GLY A 291 -14.61 36.33 -2.40
N ALA A 292 -14.45 37.22 -3.38
CA ALA A 292 -15.56 37.98 -3.93
C ALA A 292 -16.51 37.08 -4.74
N ASN A 293 -17.82 37.19 -4.52
CA ASN A 293 -18.82 36.59 -5.40
C ASN A 293 -18.87 37.35 -6.72
N ASN A 294 -19.05 36.65 -7.83
CA ASN A 294 -19.20 37.26 -9.14
C ASN A 294 -20.48 36.74 -9.84
N GLY A 295 -21.38 37.67 -10.15
CA GLY A 295 -22.64 37.39 -10.84
C GLY A 295 -22.52 37.22 -12.36
N ALA A 296 -21.36 37.58 -12.92
CA ALA A 296 -21.06 37.52 -14.35
C ALA A 296 -19.61 37.03 -14.55
N GLY A 297 -19.35 35.79 -14.10
CA GLY A 297 -18.07 35.12 -14.24
C GLY A 297 -17.66 34.32 -13.01
N SER A 298 -16.38 33.99 -12.93
CA SER A 298 -15.83 33.13 -11.87
C SER A 298 -15.71 33.87 -10.52
N GLY A 299 -15.90 33.12 -9.44
CA GLY A 299 -15.77 33.62 -8.07
C GLY A 299 -14.30 33.81 -7.66
N GLY A 300 -14.05 34.77 -6.78
CA GLY A 300 -12.72 35.05 -6.25
C GLY A 300 -12.29 34.03 -5.19
N ALA A 301 -10.98 33.77 -5.08
CA ALA A 301 -10.45 32.89 -4.03
C ALA A 301 -10.54 33.53 -2.65
N GLY A 302 -10.79 32.72 -1.62
CA GLY A 302 -10.65 33.13 -0.23
C GLY A 302 -9.18 33.27 0.16
N LEU A 303 -8.88 34.25 1.02
CA LEU A 303 -7.51 34.46 1.48
C LEU A 303 -7.12 33.43 2.57
N PRO A 304 -5.82 33.12 2.72
CA PRO A 304 -5.36 32.28 3.82
C PRO A 304 -5.63 32.90 5.20
N GLY A 305 -5.82 32.05 6.21
CA GLY A 305 -5.83 32.46 7.60
C GLY A 305 -4.45 32.84 8.11
N ASN A 306 -4.40 33.74 9.11
CA ASN A 306 -3.13 34.18 9.67
C ASN A 306 -2.50 33.10 10.57
N PRO A 307 -1.17 32.96 10.59
CA PRO A 307 -0.49 32.06 11.52
C PRO A 307 -0.66 32.50 12.98
N GLY A 308 -0.78 31.52 13.88
CA GLY A 308 -0.70 31.68 15.31
C GLY A 308 0.74 31.91 15.77
N ALA A 309 1.34 33.07 15.48
CA ALA A 309 2.77 33.31 15.69
C ALA A 309 3.25 33.34 17.17
N VAL A 310 2.38 33.10 18.15
CA VAL A 310 2.72 33.09 19.59
C VAL A 310 2.25 31.79 20.25
N PRO A 311 2.92 31.33 21.34
CA PRO A 311 2.54 30.12 22.05
C PRO A 311 1.06 30.11 22.44
N GLY A 312 0.39 28.97 22.23
CA GLY A 312 -1.02 28.81 22.59
C GLY A 312 -2.02 29.51 21.67
N ARG A 313 -1.57 30.11 20.54
CA ARG A 313 -2.47 30.76 19.57
C ARG A 313 -2.85 29.84 18.42
N VAL A 314 -4.14 29.58 18.26
CA VAL A 314 -4.67 28.76 17.16
C VAL A 314 -4.47 29.50 15.84
N GLY A 315 -4.13 28.78 14.78
CA GLY A 315 -4.09 29.34 13.43
C GLY A 315 -5.46 29.87 12.97
N GLY A 316 -5.47 30.94 12.18
CA GLY A 316 -6.70 31.50 11.62
C GLY A 316 -7.29 30.54 10.59
N ALA A 317 -8.62 30.43 10.52
CA ALA A 317 -9.26 29.67 9.45
C ALA A 317 -9.08 30.39 8.10
N GLY A 318 -9.07 29.63 7.00
CA GLY A 318 -9.09 30.22 5.67
C GLY A 318 -10.40 30.98 5.39
N GLY A 319 -10.36 31.90 4.42
CA GLY A 319 -11.55 32.58 3.92
C GLY A 319 -12.33 31.71 2.93
N LEU A 320 -13.67 31.79 2.93
CA LEU A 320 -14.51 31.04 1.99
C LEU A 320 -14.19 31.40 0.54
N GLY A 321 -14.26 30.43 -0.36
CA GLY A 321 -14.24 30.68 -1.81
C GLY A 321 -15.49 31.42 -2.28
N GLY A 322 -15.33 32.44 -3.12
CA GLY A 322 -16.43 33.20 -3.69
C GLY A 322 -17.22 32.37 -4.69
N SER A 323 -18.54 32.56 -4.76
CA SER A 323 -19.38 31.91 -5.76
C SER A 323 -19.29 32.63 -7.11
N GLY A 324 -19.19 31.87 -8.19
CA GLY A 324 -19.25 32.38 -9.56
C GLY A 324 -20.54 31.96 -10.24
N SER A 325 -21.16 32.87 -11.00
CA SER A 325 -22.30 32.55 -11.87
C SER A 325 -22.16 33.21 -13.23
N ASP A 326 -22.56 32.51 -14.29
CA ASP A 326 -22.67 33.07 -15.63
C ASP A 326 -23.79 32.36 -16.44
N THR A 327 -24.32 33.08 -17.43
CA THR A 327 -25.29 32.60 -18.42
C THR A 327 -24.63 32.29 -19.78
N SER A 328 -23.32 32.50 -19.91
CA SER A 328 -22.57 32.34 -21.17
C SER A 328 -22.16 30.88 -21.46
N GLU A 329 -21.68 30.61 -22.69
CA GLU A 329 -21.07 29.31 -23.06
C GLU A 329 -19.68 29.09 -22.41
N GLY A 330 -19.13 30.12 -21.76
CA GLY A 330 -17.81 30.07 -21.12
C GLY A 330 -17.82 29.28 -19.80
N PRO A 331 -16.66 28.76 -19.35
CA PRO A 331 -16.56 28.06 -18.09
C PRO A 331 -16.74 29.00 -16.89
N VAL A 332 -17.45 28.54 -15.87
CA VAL A 332 -17.65 29.24 -14.59
C VAL A 332 -17.04 28.43 -13.48
N THR A 333 -16.14 29.04 -12.72
CA THR A 333 -15.48 28.38 -11.61
C THR A 333 -15.82 29.10 -10.30
N GLY A 334 -16.22 28.33 -9.29
CA GLY A 334 -16.24 28.81 -7.92
C GLY A 334 -14.82 29.08 -7.43
N GLY A 335 -14.63 30.14 -6.64
CA GLY A 335 -13.32 30.48 -6.11
C GLY A 335 -12.82 29.42 -5.14
N ASN A 336 -11.51 29.20 -5.06
CA ASN A 336 -10.96 28.26 -4.08
C ASN A 336 -11.13 28.79 -2.65
N GLY A 337 -11.32 27.88 -1.70
CA GLY A 337 -11.26 28.19 -0.28
C GLY A 337 -9.83 28.53 0.13
N GLY A 338 -9.69 29.46 1.08
CA GLY A 338 -8.41 29.83 1.66
C GLY A 338 -7.86 28.72 2.54
N ASN A 339 -6.53 28.61 2.61
CA ASN A 339 -5.88 27.70 3.53
C ASN A 339 -5.99 28.20 4.97
N GLY A 340 -6.03 27.28 5.94
CA GLY A 340 -5.85 27.63 7.34
C GLY A 340 -4.41 28.08 7.62
N GLY A 341 -4.25 28.96 8.61
CA GLY A 341 -2.93 29.38 9.09
C GLY A 341 -2.35 28.36 10.06
N ASP A 342 -1.03 28.30 10.18
CA ASP A 342 -0.37 27.38 11.12
C ASP A 342 -0.64 27.78 12.58
N GLY A 343 -0.69 26.79 13.47
CA GLY A 343 -0.84 26.98 14.91
C GLY A 343 0.48 27.36 15.57
N GLY A 344 0.41 28.18 16.62
CA GLY A 344 1.55 28.46 17.48
C GLY A 344 1.95 27.25 18.33
N PRO A 345 3.12 27.26 18.98
CA PRO A 345 3.54 26.18 19.88
C PRO A 345 2.42 25.80 20.86
N GLY A 346 2.03 24.53 20.92
CA GLY A 346 0.93 24.05 21.77
C GLY A 346 -0.50 24.34 21.26
N ALA A 347 -0.66 24.88 20.05
CA ALA A 347 -1.97 25.27 19.51
C ALA A 347 -2.25 24.66 18.12
N PRO A 348 -3.51 24.28 17.83
CA PRO A 348 -3.88 23.69 16.55
C PRO A 348 -3.68 24.63 15.36
N GLY A 349 -3.49 24.03 14.19
CA GLY A 349 -3.60 24.74 12.92
C GLY A 349 -5.04 25.19 12.64
N GLY A 350 -5.18 26.25 11.85
CA GLY A 350 -6.49 26.72 11.38
C GLY A 350 -7.07 25.79 10.33
N ASN A 351 -8.40 25.72 10.25
CA ASN A 351 -9.04 24.91 9.22
C ASN A 351 -8.99 25.60 7.84
N GLY A 352 -8.85 24.81 6.79
CA GLY A 352 -9.08 25.25 5.42
C GLY A 352 -10.55 25.56 5.19
N ALA A 353 -10.82 26.49 4.28
CA ALA A 353 -12.18 26.94 4.00
C ALA A 353 -12.80 26.15 2.84
N PRO A 354 -14.14 26.01 2.81
CA PRO A 354 -14.84 25.51 1.64
C PRO A 354 -14.55 26.32 0.36
N GLY A 355 -14.46 25.61 -0.76
CA GLY A 355 -14.48 26.18 -2.10
C GLY A 355 -15.85 26.73 -2.48
N GLY A 356 -15.87 27.73 -3.35
CA GLY A 356 -17.05 28.40 -3.84
C GLY A 356 -17.82 27.57 -4.85
N ILE A 357 -19.09 27.92 -5.05
CA ILE A 357 -19.96 27.27 -6.02
C ILE A 357 -19.76 27.91 -7.39
N GLY A 358 -19.55 27.11 -8.44
CA GLY A 358 -19.63 27.56 -9.82
C GLY A 358 -20.99 27.22 -10.40
N VAL A 359 -21.74 28.22 -10.87
CA VAL A 359 -23.06 28.03 -11.47
C VAL A 359 -23.04 28.47 -12.92
N ASN A 360 -23.29 27.55 -13.86
CA ASN A 360 -23.49 27.88 -15.25
C ASN A 360 -24.94 27.58 -15.66
N THR A 361 -25.70 28.62 -15.98
CA THR A 361 -27.10 28.51 -16.45
C THR A 361 -27.21 28.55 -17.98
N GLY A 362 -26.09 28.70 -18.70
CA GLY A 362 -25.94 28.48 -20.13
C GLY A 362 -25.50 27.05 -20.45
N THR A 363 -24.83 26.86 -21.59
CA THR A 363 -24.33 25.54 -22.06
C THR A 363 -22.89 25.24 -21.65
N GLY A 364 -22.22 26.17 -20.95
CA GLY A 364 -20.83 26.05 -20.54
C GLY A 364 -20.61 25.12 -19.35
N TRP A 365 -19.34 24.93 -18.98
CA TRP A 365 -18.95 24.08 -17.86
C TRP A 365 -19.06 24.83 -16.52
N ALA A 366 -19.52 24.12 -15.50
CA ALA A 366 -19.60 24.62 -14.13
C ALA A 366 -18.61 23.84 -13.24
N TYR A 367 -17.63 24.55 -12.68
CA TYR A 367 -16.60 23.99 -11.81
C TYR A 367 -16.80 24.50 -10.38
N GLY A 368 -16.86 23.58 -9.43
CA GLY A 368 -16.71 23.91 -8.03
C GLY A 368 -15.29 24.35 -7.70
N GLY A 369 -15.14 25.31 -6.79
CA GLY A 369 -13.82 25.70 -6.29
C GLY A 369 -13.22 24.62 -5.40
N ASN A 370 -11.90 24.49 -5.36
CA ASN A 370 -11.27 23.54 -4.44
C ASN A 370 -11.39 24.04 -3.00
N GLY A 371 -11.51 23.12 -2.04
CA GLY A 371 -11.36 23.43 -0.62
C GLY A 371 -9.93 23.83 -0.28
N GLY A 372 -9.78 24.72 0.70
CA GLY A 372 -8.48 25.12 1.21
C GLY A 372 -7.85 24.04 2.08
N ASN A 373 -6.53 23.99 2.16
CA ASN A 373 -5.83 23.06 3.04
C ASN A 373 -5.91 23.52 4.51
N GLY A 374 -5.90 22.58 5.44
CA GLY A 374 -5.70 22.90 6.85
C GLY A 374 -4.27 23.38 7.14
N GLY A 375 -4.12 24.26 8.13
CA GLY A 375 -2.81 24.72 8.60
C GLY A 375 -2.13 23.69 9.50
N ASP A 376 -0.81 23.73 9.59
CA ASP A 376 -0.05 22.81 10.43
C ASP A 376 -0.27 23.12 11.92
N GLY A 377 -0.32 22.10 12.77
CA GLY A 377 -0.38 22.27 14.22
C GLY A 377 0.98 22.62 14.80
N GLY A 378 1.02 23.49 15.82
CA GLY A 378 2.24 23.71 16.57
C GLY A 378 2.58 22.51 17.46
N ALA A 379 3.82 22.42 17.96
CA ALA A 379 4.30 21.31 18.78
C ALA A 379 3.28 20.88 19.87
N GLY A 380 2.89 19.60 19.89
CA GLY A 380 1.89 19.05 20.81
C GLY A 380 0.43 19.29 20.43
N ALA A 381 0.14 19.90 19.28
CA ALA A 381 -1.23 20.24 18.87
C ALA A 381 -1.57 19.78 17.44
N ARG A 382 -2.87 19.54 17.22
CA ARG A 382 -3.41 18.93 16.00
C ARG A 382 -3.27 19.84 14.78
N GLY A 383 -3.06 19.28 13.60
CA GLY A 383 -3.24 20.00 12.34
C GLY A 383 -4.69 20.42 12.11
N GLY A 384 -4.90 21.50 11.36
CA GLY A 384 -6.23 21.97 10.97
C GLY A 384 -6.86 21.07 9.92
N ASP A 385 -8.18 20.96 9.91
CA ASP A 385 -8.89 20.17 8.91
C ASP A 385 -8.91 20.87 7.54
N GLY A 386 -8.87 20.11 6.45
CA GLY A 386 -9.05 20.61 5.09
C GLY A 386 -10.49 21.04 4.83
N GLY A 387 -10.66 22.04 3.96
CA GLY A 387 -11.95 22.57 3.55
C GLY A 387 -12.60 21.71 2.47
N ASN A 388 -13.92 21.77 2.38
CA ASN A 388 -14.66 21.00 1.39
C ASN A 388 -14.54 21.62 -0.01
N GLY A 389 -14.56 20.79 -1.05
CA GLY A 389 -14.74 21.24 -2.42
C GLY A 389 -16.11 21.89 -2.62
N GLY A 390 -16.15 22.93 -3.44
CA GLY A 390 -17.37 23.60 -3.85
C GLY A 390 -18.10 22.80 -4.94
N ASN A 391 -19.37 23.15 -5.18
CA ASN A 391 -20.19 22.43 -6.15
C ASN A 391 -20.09 23.06 -7.55
N GLY A 392 -20.09 22.23 -8.60
CA GLY A 392 -20.25 22.64 -9.99
C GLY A 392 -21.67 22.39 -10.48
N LEU A 393 -22.49 23.46 -10.58
CA LEU A 393 -23.90 23.38 -10.96
C LEU A 393 -24.12 23.86 -12.40
N ALA A 394 -24.32 22.91 -13.33
CA ALA A 394 -24.78 23.20 -14.69
C ALA A 394 -26.28 22.89 -14.83
N LEU A 395 -27.06 23.83 -15.39
CA LEU A 395 -28.53 23.78 -15.37
C LEU A 395 -29.21 23.75 -16.76
N ASN A 396 -28.49 23.99 -17.86
CA ASN A 396 -29.06 24.07 -19.21
C ASN A 396 -28.26 23.27 -20.25
N GLY A 397 -28.07 21.98 -20.00
CA GLY A 397 -27.36 21.07 -20.90
C GLY A 397 -25.83 21.09 -20.80
N GLY A 398 -25.26 21.98 -19.98
CA GLY A 398 -23.82 22.02 -19.66
C GLY A 398 -23.34 20.91 -18.73
N ASN A 399 -22.04 20.88 -18.47
CA ASN A 399 -21.37 19.84 -17.68
C ASN A 399 -20.89 20.38 -16.33
N GLY A 400 -21.05 19.58 -15.27
CA GLY A 400 -20.66 19.94 -13.91
C GLY A 400 -19.45 19.16 -13.42
N ILE A 401 -18.51 19.85 -12.80
CA ILE A 401 -17.38 19.25 -12.10
C ILE A 401 -17.32 19.81 -10.67
N GLY A 402 -17.33 18.93 -9.67
CA GLY A 402 -17.15 19.31 -8.28
C GLY A 402 -15.70 19.68 -7.98
N GLY A 403 -15.47 20.63 -7.08
CA GLY A 403 -14.13 20.99 -6.63
C GLY A 403 -13.53 19.90 -5.74
N ASN A 404 -12.21 19.79 -5.69
CA ASN A 404 -11.55 18.82 -4.81
C ASN A 404 -11.61 19.29 -3.34
N GLY A 405 -11.66 18.34 -2.41
CA GLY A 405 -11.46 18.64 -0.99
C GLY A 405 -10.02 19.09 -0.72
N GLY A 406 -9.83 19.97 0.26
CA GLY A 406 -8.52 20.40 0.73
C GLY A 406 -7.83 19.34 1.58
N ALA A 407 -6.51 19.30 1.58
CA ALA A 407 -5.76 18.40 2.43
C ALA A 407 -5.83 18.82 3.91
N GLY A 408 -5.78 17.87 4.83
CA GLY A 408 -5.58 18.17 6.25
C GLY A 408 -4.18 18.71 6.53
N GLY A 409 -4.05 19.61 7.51
CA GLY A 409 -2.77 20.12 7.96
C GLY A 409 -1.98 19.07 8.75
N ARG A 410 -0.65 19.19 8.78
CA ARG A 410 0.19 18.27 9.56
C ARG A 410 -0.02 18.48 11.05
N GLY A 411 0.04 17.40 11.83
CA GLY A 411 0.11 17.51 13.28
C GLY A 411 1.43 18.14 13.72
N GLY A 412 1.40 18.91 14.81
CA GLY A 412 2.62 19.26 15.52
C GLY A 412 3.24 18.04 16.19
N THR A 413 4.47 18.16 16.68
CA THR A 413 5.21 17.03 17.28
C THR A 413 4.37 16.29 18.33
N GLY A 414 4.16 14.98 18.18
CA GLY A 414 3.35 14.15 19.08
C GLY A 414 1.82 14.32 18.95
N ALA A 415 1.32 15.04 17.94
CA ALA A 415 -0.11 15.29 17.73
C ALA A 415 -0.61 14.80 16.37
N ALA A 416 -1.93 14.57 16.27
CA ALA A 416 -2.56 14.08 15.06
C ALA A 416 -2.59 15.14 13.94
N GLY A 417 -2.62 14.69 12.69
CA GLY A 417 -2.94 15.55 11.54
C GLY A 417 -4.40 16.01 11.53
N GLY A 418 -4.67 16.96 10.66
CA GLY A 418 -6.01 17.37 10.28
C GLY A 418 -6.68 16.35 9.36
N ASN A 419 -8.00 16.30 9.38
CA ASN A 419 -8.78 15.53 8.41
C ASN A 419 -8.67 16.20 7.03
N GLY A 420 -8.72 15.42 5.95
CA GLY A 420 -8.97 15.98 4.61
C GLY A 420 -10.41 16.47 4.48
N GLY A 421 -10.64 17.41 3.56
CA GLY A 421 -11.96 17.89 3.19
C GLY A 421 -12.67 16.95 2.22
N ILE A 422 -14.00 16.97 2.21
CA ILE A 422 -14.76 16.20 1.22
C ILE A 422 -14.73 16.88 -0.15
N GLY A 423 -14.78 16.10 -1.23
CA GLY A 423 -14.95 16.63 -2.58
C GLY A 423 -16.33 17.26 -2.78
N GLY A 424 -16.43 18.18 -3.74
CA GLY A 424 -17.65 18.88 -4.11
C GLY A 424 -18.56 18.07 -5.03
N GLY A 425 -19.85 18.37 -4.98
CA GLY A 425 -20.86 17.78 -5.85
C GLY A 425 -20.87 18.40 -7.26
N ALA A 426 -21.51 17.72 -8.20
CA ALA A 426 -21.71 18.20 -9.56
C ALA A 426 -23.13 17.93 -10.08
N THR A 427 -23.67 18.84 -10.90
CA THR A 427 -24.90 18.63 -11.67
C THR A 427 -24.68 19.02 -13.13
N GLY A 428 -25.29 18.31 -14.08
CA GLY A 428 -25.16 18.58 -15.52
C GLY A 428 -25.44 17.36 -16.39
N THR A 429 -25.25 17.49 -17.71
CA THR A 429 -25.42 16.38 -18.68
C THR A 429 -24.35 15.31 -18.50
N LEU A 430 -23.09 15.73 -18.30
CA LEU A 430 -21.98 14.90 -17.85
C LEU A 430 -21.48 15.45 -16.50
N THR A 431 -21.36 14.59 -15.50
CA THR A 431 -20.99 14.97 -14.13
C THR A 431 -19.75 14.25 -13.65
N PHE A 432 -18.81 15.01 -13.08
CA PHE A 432 -17.65 14.46 -12.39
C PHE A 432 -17.61 15.01 -10.96
N PHE A 433 -17.67 14.14 -9.97
CA PHE A 433 -17.54 14.53 -8.57
C PHE A 433 -16.09 14.91 -8.27
N GLY A 434 -15.90 15.90 -7.38
CA GLY A 434 -14.57 16.24 -6.90
C GLY A 434 -14.00 15.10 -6.07
N SER A 435 -12.68 14.87 -6.15
CA SER A 435 -12.03 13.89 -5.28
C SER A 435 -12.01 14.38 -3.83
N GLY A 436 -12.12 13.46 -2.87
CA GLY A 436 -11.84 13.76 -1.47
C GLY A 436 -10.40 14.27 -1.30
N GLY A 437 -10.18 15.12 -0.30
CA GLY A 437 -8.85 15.58 0.08
C GLY A 437 -8.11 14.53 0.92
N ASP A 438 -6.79 14.46 0.75
CA ASP A 438 -5.94 13.59 1.55
C ASP A 438 -5.95 14.01 3.03
N GLY A 439 -5.94 13.04 3.95
CA GLY A 439 -5.72 13.31 5.37
C GLY A 439 -4.32 13.88 5.62
N GLY A 440 -4.22 14.80 6.57
CA GLY A 440 -2.93 15.39 6.97
C GLY A 440 -2.02 14.36 7.65
N PRO A 441 -0.71 14.35 7.36
CA PRO A 441 0.25 13.52 8.09
C PRO A 441 0.17 13.78 9.60
N GLY A 442 0.27 12.73 10.43
CA GLY A 442 0.53 12.88 11.86
C GLY A 442 1.85 13.63 12.11
N GLY A 443 1.98 14.33 13.22
CA GLY A 443 3.22 15.04 13.55
C GLY A 443 4.35 14.10 13.94
N ALA A 444 5.60 14.59 13.80
CA ALA A 444 6.79 13.84 14.20
C ALA A 444 6.74 13.44 15.67
N GLY A 445 7.17 12.21 15.99
CA GLY A 445 7.42 11.84 17.38
C GLY A 445 8.43 12.81 17.98
N ALA A 446 8.08 13.51 19.06
CA ALA A 446 9.01 14.43 19.69
C ALA A 446 10.18 13.64 20.29
N ASN A 447 11.42 14.06 20.01
CA ASN A 447 12.62 13.61 20.76
C ASN A 447 12.59 14.06 22.23
N THR A 448 11.57 14.80 22.63
CA THR A 448 11.39 15.28 23.99
C THR A 448 9.91 15.12 24.35
N ALA A 449 9.64 14.09 25.16
CA ALA A 449 8.39 13.85 25.88
C ALA A 449 7.09 13.77 25.05
N GLY A 450 6.61 12.56 24.75
CA GLY A 450 5.30 12.43 24.12
C GLY A 450 4.81 11.00 23.94
N THR A 451 3.49 10.86 23.89
CA THR A 451 2.70 9.67 23.56
C THR A 451 3.22 8.92 22.33
N GLY A 452 2.84 7.65 22.16
CA GLY A 452 3.19 6.85 20.98
C GLY A 452 2.87 7.57 19.66
N GLY A 453 3.64 7.33 18.60
CA GLY A 453 3.45 7.97 17.30
C GLY A 453 2.08 7.61 16.69
N VAL A 454 1.42 8.53 16.00
CA VAL A 454 0.13 8.26 15.32
C VAL A 454 0.39 7.35 14.11
N GLY A 455 -0.52 6.41 13.81
CA GLY A 455 -0.45 5.59 12.60
C GLY A 455 -0.72 6.39 11.32
N GLY A 456 -0.16 5.97 10.19
CA GLY A 456 -0.34 6.61 8.87
C GLY A 456 -1.80 6.56 8.42
N VAL A 457 -2.21 7.48 7.54
CA VAL A 457 -3.59 7.48 7.01
C VAL A 457 -3.71 6.42 5.91
N GLY A 458 -4.86 5.72 5.86
CA GLY A 458 -5.17 4.79 4.77
C GLY A 458 -5.48 5.52 3.46
N GLY A 459 -5.08 4.96 2.32
CA GLY A 459 -5.31 5.55 1.00
C GLY A 459 -6.79 5.51 0.59
N ALA A 460 -7.22 6.41 -0.28
CA ALA A 460 -8.59 6.39 -0.82
C ALA A 460 -8.81 5.18 -1.75
N GLY A 461 -10.03 4.64 -1.80
CA GLY A 461 -10.45 3.64 -2.78
C GLY A 461 -10.63 4.23 -4.17
N GLY A 462 -10.39 3.42 -5.20
CA GLY A 462 -10.57 3.80 -6.60
C GLY A 462 -12.03 3.82 -7.02
N GLN A 463 -12.36 4.57 -8.06
CA GLN A 463 -13.73 4.67 -8.57
C GLN A 463 -14.16 3.41 -9.32
N GLY A 464 -15.44 3.03 -9.20
CA GLY A 464 -16.05 1.92 -9.94
C GLY A 464 -16.29 2.25 -11.42
N GLY A 465 -16.53 1.22 -12.23
CA GLY A 465 -16.65 1.35 -13.68
C GLY A 465 -17.91 2.12 -14.11
N LEU A 466 -17.78 2.98 -15.13
CA LEU A 466 -18.82 3.95 -15.53
C LEU A 466 -20.21 3.35 -15.79
N LEU A 467 -20.28 2.11 -16.29
CA LEU A 467 -21.53 1.39 -16.60
C LEU A 467 -21.83 0.27 -15.59
N PHE A 468 -20.82 -0.49 -15.19
CA PHE A 468 -20.96 -1.60 -14.24
C PHE A 468 -19.70 -1.73 -13.37
N GLY A 469 -19.89 -1.81 -12.06
CA GLY A 469 -18.81 -2.13 -11.11
C GLY A 469 -18.82 -1.25 -9.85
N ASP A 470 -18.41 -1.86 -8.75
CA ASP A 470 -18.39 -1.23 -7.44
C ASP A 470 -17.17 -0.30 -7.28
N GLY A 471 -17.31 0.72 -6.44
CA GLY A 471 -16.15 1.50 -5.99
C GLY A 471 -15.21 0.63 -5.16
N GLY A 472 -13.90 0.89 -5.25
CA GLY A 472 -12.91 0.26 -4.37
C GLY A 472 -13.06 0.76 -2.94
N ASN A 473 -12.71 -0.08 -1.96
CA ASN A 473 -12.79 0.31 -0.55
C ASN A 473 -11.68 1.30 -0.20
N GLY A 474 -11.95 2.17 0.77
CA GLY A 474 -10.89 2.98 1.37
C GLY A 474 -9.92 2.09 2.15
N GLY A 475 -8.62 2.37 2.05
CA GLY A 475 -7.59 1.68 2.81
C GLY A 475 -7.74 1.92 4.31
N ALA A 476 -7.44 0.93 5.14
CA ALA A 476 -7.48 1.09 6.59
C ALA A 476 -6.39 2.06 7.07
N GLY A 477 -6.69 2.86 8.09
CA GLY A 477 -5.67 3.64 8.78
C GLY A 477 -4.64 2.74 9.45
N GLY A 478 -3.38 3.17 9.46
CA GLY A 478 -2.30 2.47 10.15
C GLY A 478 -2.51 2.44 11.66
N ALA A 479 -2.06 1.39 12.34
CA ALA A 479 -2.17 1.30 13.80
C ALA A 479 -1.31 2.39 14.49
N GLY A 480 -1.84 2.95 15.58
CA GLY A 480 -1.09 3.86 16.44
C GLY A 480 0.07 3.16 17.15
N GLY A 481 1.18 3.87 17.35
CA GLY A 481 2.34 3.40 18.08
C GLY A 481 2.07 3.25 19.59
N ILE A 482 2.77 2.31 20.22
CA ILE A 482 2.65 2.03 21.66
C ILE A 482 3.22 3.21 22.47
N GLY A 483 2.53 3.64 23.54
CA GLY A 483 3.01 4.72 24.42
C GLY A 483 4.21 4.31 25.29
N GLY A 484 5.09 5.27 25.59
CA GLY A 484 6.16 5.09 26.58
C GLY A 484 5.61 5.00 28.02
N THR A 485 6.44 4.58 28.99
CA THR A 485 6.00 4.48 30.40
C THR A 485 5.49 5.82 30.94
N GLY A 486 4.29 5.84 31.54
CA GLY A 486 3.62 7.06 32.02
C GLY A 486 2.93 7.93 30.96
N ALA A 487 2.92 7.55 29.67
CA ALA A 487 2.28 8.29 28.58
C ALA A 487 1.15 7.50 27.90
N SER A 488 0.16 8.19 27.33
CA SER A 488 -0.90 7.56 26.53
C SER A 488 -0.39 6.95 25.22
N GLY A 489 -1.08 5.92 24.73
CA GLY A 489 -0.80 5.29 23.43
C GLY A 489 -1.09 6.24 22.28
N GLY A 490 -0.39 6.07 21.15
CA GLY A 490 -0.63 6.89 19.96
C GLY A 490 -2.02 6.66 19.37
N ALA A 491 -2.64 7.68 18.78
CA ALA A 491 -3.92 7.49 18.08
C ALA A 491 -3.74 6.60 16.83
N GLY A 492 -4.76 5.82 16.50
CA GLY A 492 -4.82 5.08 15.24
C GLY A 492 -4.92 6.04 14.06
N GLY A 493 -4.31 5.71 12.94
CA GLY A 493 -4.45 6.42 11.68
C GLY A 493 -5.90 6.42 11.19
N LYS A 494 -6.31 7.42 10.42
CA LYS A 494 -7.68 7.51 9.87
C LYS A 494 -7.85 6.54 8.70
N GLY A 495 -9.04 5.96 8.55
CA GLY A 495 -9.40 5.15 7.38
C GLY A 495 -9.54 6.03 6.14
N GLY A 496 -9.15 5.53 4.97
CA GLY A 496 -9.31 6.21 3.69
C GLY A 496 -10.78 6.29 3.26
N ALA A 497 -11.11 7.29 2.46
CA ALA A 497 -12.44 7.39 1.85
C ALA A 497 -12.66 6.23 0.86
N GLY A 498 -13.88 5.68 0.80
CA GLY A 498 -14.26 4.69 -0.20
C GLY A 498 -14.45 5.34 -1.58
N GLY A 499 -14.21 4.58 -2.66
CA GLY A 499 -14.51 5.02 -4.01
C GLY A 499 -16.01 5.07 -4.28
N ALA A 500 -16.46 6.03 -5.08
CA ALA A 500 -17.83 6.07 -5.57
C ALA A 500 -18.02 4.98 -6.64
N GLY A 501 -19.18 4.30 -6.60
CA GLY A 501 -19.60 3.41 -7.69
C GLY A 501 -19.91 4.20 -8.97
N GLY A 502 -19.82 3.55 -10.13
CA GLY A 502 -20.02 4.23 -11.42
C GLY A 502 -21.44 4.71 -11.68
N GLY A 503 -21.56 5.79 -12.46
CA GLY A 503 -22.74 6.65 -12.60
C GLY A 503 -23.92 6.16 -13.43
N ALA A 504 -24.07 4.87 -13.75
CA ALA A 504 -25.25 4.41 -14.49
C ALA A 504 -25.58 2.91 -14.30
N GLY A 505 -26.54 2.59 -13.44
CA GLY A 505 -27.36 1.39 -13.62
C GLY A 505 -27.73 0.64 -12.34
N MET A 506 -29.00 0.79 -11.93
CA MET A 506 -29.97 -0.12 -11.30
C MET A 506 -29.54 -1.27 -10.33
N PHE A 507 -28.25 -1.62 -10.15
CA PHE A 507 -27.78 -2.75 -9.33
C PHE A 507 -26.36 -2.59 -8.70
N SER A 508 -25.64 -1.48 -8.86
CA SER A 508 -24.23 -1.35 -8.39
C SER A 508 -24.11 -0.70 -7.00
N GLN A 509 -23.22 -1.20 -6.13
CA GLN A 509 -23.02 -0.69 -4.76
C GLN A 509 -21.91 0.37 -4.71
N PRO A 510 -22.04 1.44 -3.89
CA PRO A 510 -20.91 2.32 -3.58
C PRO A 510 -19.80 1.53 -2.86
N GLY A 511 -18.54 1.87 -3.09
CA GLY A 511 -17.43 1.29 -2.32
C GLY A 511 -17.56 1.63 -0.83
N VAL A 512 -17.19 0.70 0.06
CA VAL A 512 -17.27 0.92 1.51
C VAL A 512 -16.11 1.82 1.94
N HIS A 513 -16.40 2.84 2.75
CA HIS A 513 -15.35 3.69 3.32
C HIS A 513 -14.42 2.87 4.24
N GLY A 514 -13.12 3.15 4.19
CA GLY A 514 -12.13 2.41 4.97
C GLY A 514 -12.37 2.54 6.47
N ALA A 515 -12.21 1.44 7.21
CA ALA A 515 -12.26 1.46 8.67
C ALA A 515 -11.10 2.31 9.23
N GLY A 516 -11.38 3.08 10.29
CA GLY A 516 -10.36 3.77 11.04
C GLY A 516 -9.33 2.80 11.63
N GLY A 517 -8.06 3.19 11.66
CA GLY A 517 -6.99 2.40 12.28
C GLY A 517 -7.21 2.24 13.79
N THR A 518 -6.78 1.13 14.36
CA THR A 518 -6.90 0.89 15.81
C THR A 518 -5.93 1.80 16.59
N GLY A 519 -6.39 2.30 17.73
CA GLY A 519 -5.57 3.10 18.65
C GLY A 519 -4.41 2.28 19.23
N GLY A 520 -3.26 2.91 19.40
CA GLY A 520 -2.08 2.28 20.02
C GLY A 520 -2.32 1.99 21.51
N GLN A 521 -1.75 0.90 22.01
CA GLN A 521 -1.83 0.56 23.43
C GLN A 521 -1.06 1.60 24.28
N GLY A 522 -1.62 1.98 25.44
CA GLY A 522 -0.94 2.88 26.38
C GLY A 522 0.29 2.24 27.03
N GLY A 523 1.26 3.06 27.45
CA GLY A 523 2.36 2.55 28.27
C GLY A 523 1.90 2.23 29.70
N ALA A 524 2.73 1.58 30.50
CA ALA A 524 2.41 1.29 31.90
C ALA A 524 2.07 2.60 32.65
N GLY A 525 0.82 2.72 33.14
CA GLY A 525 0.29 3.92 33.81
C GLY A 525 -0.37 4.98 32.89
N GLY A 526 -0.42 4.78 31.57
CA GLY A 526 -1.09 5.67 30.61
C GLY A 526 -2.33 5.04 29.95
N ALA A 527 -3.27 5.87 29.50
CA ALA A 527 -4.47 5.42 28.78
C ALA A 527 -4.13 4.96 27.34
N GLY A 528 -4.89 4.00 26.79
CA GLY A 528 -4.80 3.64 25.37
C GLY A 528 -5.10 4.83 24.44
N GLY A 529 -4.50 4.82 23.26
CA GLY A 529 -4.79 5.81 22.22
C GLY A 529 -6.20 5.63 21.65
N ALA A 530 -6.83 6.72 21.22
CA ALA A 530 -8.12 6.67 20.52
C ALA A 530 -7.97 5.99 19.16
N GLY A 531 -8.98 5.22 18.75
CA GLY A 531 -9.08 4.70 17.38
C GLY A 531 -9.18 5.84 16.36
N GLY A 532 -8.71 5.61 15.15
CA GLY A 532 -8.93 6.48 14.01
C GLY A 532 -10.41 6.50 13.63
N ALA A 533 -10.87 7.64 13.09
CA ALA A 533 -12.21 7.72 12.50
C ALA A 533 -12.29 6.90 11.20
N ALA A 534 -13.46 6.34 10.92
CA ALA A 534 -13.78 5.75 9.61
C ALA A 534 -13.72 6.82 8.51
N GLY A 535 -13.43 6.40 7.27
CA GLY A 535 -13.48 7.28 6.10
C GLY A 535 -14.90 7.82 5.85
N ALA A 536 -15.01 8.96 5.16
CA ALA A 536 -16.31 9.48 4.73
C ALA A 536 -16.78 8.78 3.45
N GLY A 537 -18.07 8.40 3.39
CA GLY A 537 -18.72 7.85 2.20
C GLY A 537 -19.91 8.70 1.77
N THR A 538 -20.09 8.90 0.46
CA THR A 538 -21.27 9.55 -0.12
C THR A 538 -22.21 8.48 -0.65
N VAL A 539 -23.38 8.32 -0.02
CA VAL A 539 -24.47 7.48 -0.54
C VAL A 539 -25.31 8.34 -1.47
N VAL A 540 -25.41 7.96 -2.76
CA VAL A 540 -26.44 8.50 -3.64
C VAL A 540 -27.74 7.77 -3.33
N ALA A 541 -28.81 8.52 -3.07
CA ALA A 541 -30.15 7.96 -2.88
C ALA A 541 -30.52 7.07 -4.08
N GLY A 542 -30.59 5.77 -3.84
CA GLY A 542 -31.21 4.82 -4.76
C GLY A 542 -32.70 5.08 -4.89
N ASN A 543 -33.34 4.42 -5.86
CA ASN A 543 -34.79 4.46 -5.99
C ASN A 543 -35.44 3.95 -4.69
N PRO A 544 -36.69 4.36 -4.36
CA PRO A 544 -37.36 3.91 -3.15
C PRO A 544 -37.35 2.38 -3.03
N GLY A 545 -36.58 1.83 -2.09
CA GLY A 545 -36.44 0.38 -1.88
C GLY A 545 -35.02 -0.18 -1.91
N ASP A 546 -34.00 0.59 -2.30
CA ASP A 546 -32.61 0.13 -2.21
C ASP A 546 -32.14 0.07 -0.74
N PRO A 547 -31.62 -1.08 -0.26
CA PRO A 547 -31.01 -1.14 1.06
C PRO A 547 -29.74 -0.29 1.04
N GLY A 548 -29.77 0.86 1.70
CA GLY A 548 -28.60 1.72 1.87
C GLY A 548 -27.41 0.89 2.38
N GLY A 549 -26.22 1.13 1.80
CA GLY A 549 -25.01 0.38 2.14
C GLY A 549 -24.76 0.39 3.66
N PHE A 550 -24.54 -0.78 4.23
CA PHE A 550 -24.17 -0.92 5.63
C PHE A 550 -22.74 -0.39 5.81
N GLY A 551 -22.58 0.73 6.51
CA GLY A 551 -21.27 1.27 6.88
C GLY A 551 -20.51 0.33 7.81
N ALA A 552 -19.21 0.16 7.58
CA ALA A 552 -18.34 -0.48 8.56
C ALA A 552 -18.28 0.40 9.82
N ALA A 553 -18.57 -0.19 10.99
CA ALA A 553 -18.50 0.53 12.27
C ALA A 553 -17.07 1.06 12.51
N GLY A 554 -16.97 2.25 13.10
CA GLY A 554 -15.70 2.73 13.64
C GLY A 554 -15.18 1.76 14.73
N ALA A 555 -13.90 1.88 15.10
CA ALA A 555 -13.34 1.11 16.22
C ALA A 555 -14.01 1.44 17.58
N ASP A 556 -14.84 2.48 17.62
CA ASP A 556 -15.72 2.89 18.72
C ASP A 556 -17.08 2.16 18.72
N GLY A 557 -17.35 1.31 17.73
CA GLY A 557 -18.59 0.54 17.62
C GLY A 557 -19.81 1.36 17.18
N LEU A 558 -19.62 2.61 16.76
CA LEU A 558 -20.70 3.44 16.24
C LEU A 558 -20.91 3.20 14.73
N PRO A 559 -22.17 3.17 14.24
CA PRO A 559 -22.45 3.16 12.81
C PRO A 559 -21.96 4.46 12.17
N GLY A 560 -21.33 4.36 11.00
CA GLY A 560 -20.94 5.49 10.16
C GLY A 560 -22.12 6.15 9.47
#